data_AF-A0A3M1YNW5-F1
#
_entry.id   AF-A0A3M1YNW5-F1
#
_cell.length_a   1.000
_cell.length_b   1.000
_cell.length_c   1.000
_cell.angle_alpha   90.00
_cell.angle_beta   90.00
_cell.angle_gamma   90.00
#
_symmetry.space_group_name_H-M   'P 1'
#
loop_
_entity.id
_entity.type
_entity.pdbx_description
1 polymer ?
#
loop_
_entity_poly.entity_id
_entity_poly.type
_entity_poly.pdbx_seq_one_letter_code
_entity_poly.pdbx_strand_id
1 'polypeptide(L)'
;MKANERKKYCDFLWALLIKARAGFQSELSGKLDSLHSHHLRGKAGYSLRYNLDNGICLTSGEHLYMAHNTSRQFQFENMVKQLRGKDIFERLEKIKNGTGKKLTEYEADLTNELRPYAEKIKEYYEAKNYKTKQIKTFYNKLLEEICQ
;
A
#
# COMPACT_ATOMS: atom_id res chain seq x y z
N MET A 1 12.13 -15.73 -9.59
CA MET A 1 10.87 -14.99 -9.85
C MET A 1 11.00 -14.21 -11.15
N LYS A 2 10.05 -14.36 -12.10
CA LYS A 2 10.07 -13.61 -13.38
C LYS A 2 9.77 -12.12 -13.14
N ALA A 3 10.14 -11.21 -14.05
CA ALA A 3 9.94 -9.76 -13.85
C ALA A 3 8.48 -9.36 -13.57
N ASN A 4 7.52 -9.91 -14.31
CA ASN A 4 6.09 -9.65 -14.07
C ASN A 4 5.60 -10.19 -12.72
N GLU A 5 6.11 -11.34 -12.30
CA GLU A 5 5.79 -11.94 -11.01
C GLU A 5 6.38 -11.10 -9.87
N ARG A 6 7.61 -10.60 -10.04
CA ARG A 6 8.26 -9.67 -9.11
C ARG A 6 7.48 -8.39 -8.95
N LYS A 7 7.00 -7.80 -10.05
CA LYS A 7 6.12 -6.61 -10.00
C LYS A 7 4.86 -6.86 -9.16
N LYS A 8 4.22 -8.02 -9.32
CA LYS A 8 3.05 -8.42 -8.52
C LYS A 8 3.42 -8.60 -7.05
N TYR A 9 4.61 -9.16 -6.77
CA TYR A 9 5.11 -9.28 -5.40
C TYR A 9 5.38 -7.91 -4.78
N CYS A 10 6.03 -6.97 -5.48
CA CYS A 10 6.19 -5.60 -4.99
C CYS A 10 4.85 -4.89 -4.78
N ASP A 11 3.87 -5.08 -5.67
CA ASP A 11 2.51 -4.55 -5.50
C ASP A 11 1.85 -5.12 -4.23
N PHE A 12 2.07 -6.41 -3.93
CA PHE A 12 1.61 -7.07 -2.71
C PHE A 12 2.30 -6.50 -1.46
N LEU A 13 3.63 -6.41 -1.46
CA LEU A 13 4.41 -5.87 -0.35
C LEU A 13 4.02 -4.42 -0.04
N TRP A 14 3.93 -3.58 -1.07
CA TRP A 14 3.50 -2.19 -0.91
C TRP A 14 2.09 -2.11 -0.32
N ALA A 15 1.14 -2.87 -0.84
CA ALA A 15 -0.23 -2.87 -0.34
C ALA A 15 -0.31 -3.33 1.12
N LEU A 16 0.51 -4.30 1.52
CA LEU A 16 0.62 -4.75 2.90
C LEU A 16 1.24 -3.68 3.80
N LEU A 17 2.31 -3.03 3.34
CA LEU A 17 3.01 -2.00 4.11
C LEU A 17 2.12 -0.79 4.39
N ILE A 18 1.31 -0.36 3.41
CA ILE A 18 0.32 0.71 3.63
C ILE A 18 -0.67 0.32 4.73
N LYS A 19 -1.17 -0.93 4.73
CA LYS A 19 -2.08 -1.41 5.79
C LYS A 19 -1.38 -1.52 7.14
N ALA A 20 -0.15 -2.02 7.17
CA ALA A 20 0.64 -2.18 8.39
C ALA A 20 0.96 -0.82 9.04
N ARG A 21 1.37 0.17 8.25
CA ARG A 21 1.60 1.56 8.70
C ARG A 21 0.35 2.22 9.25
N ALA A 22 -0.82 1.90 8.68
CA ALA A 22 -2.11 2.37 9.18
C ALA A 22 -2.57 1.63 10.45
N GLY A 23 -1.86 0.59 10.91
CA GLY A 23 -2.28 -0.23 12.04
C GLY A 23 -3.41 -1.20 11.71
N PHE A 24 -3.51 -1.63 10.45
CA PHE A 24 -4.59 -2.47 9.94
C PHE A 24 -5.99 -1.89 10.21
N GLN A 25 -6.12 -0.59 9.94
CA GLN A 25 -7.39 0.13 9.97
C GLN A 25 -7.41 1.20 8.86
N SER A 26 -8.61 1.67 8.50
CA SER A 26 -8.74 2.82 7.61
C SER A 26 -8.14 4.08 8.23
N GLU A 27 -7.37 4.83 7.45
CA GLU A 27 -6.81 6.11 7.88
C GLU A 27 -7.85 7.23 7.91
N LEU A 28 -9.00 7.07 7.22
CA LEU A 28 -10.07 8.06 7.22
C LEU A 28 -11.04 7.85 8.38
N SER A 29 -11.51 6.60 8.58
CA SER A 29 -12.55 6.30 9.56
C SER A 29 -12.11 5.49 10.77
N GLY A 30 -10.89 4.94 10.77
CA GLY A 30 -10.42 4.04 11.83
C GLY A 30 -11.07 2.64 11.81
N LYS A 31 -11.92 2.35 10.83
CA LYS A 31 -12.62 1.06 10.74
C LYS A 31 -11.68 -0.08 10.33
N LEU A 32 -11.97 -1.28 10.82
CA LEU A 32 -11.22 -2.53 10.57
C LEU A 32 -11.81 -3.41 9.45
N ASP A 33 -12.86 -2.92 8.79
CA ASP A 33 -13.56 -3.62 7.70
C ASP A 33 -12.64 -3.93 6.52
N SER A 34 -13.10 -4.64 5.48
CA SER A 34 -12.29 -5.02 4.30
C SER A 34 -11.36 -3.90 3.82
N LEU A 35 -10.07 -4.00 4.17
CA LEU A 35 -9.07 -2.94 3.95
C LEU A 35 -8.39 -3.05 2.58
N HIS A 36 -8.27 -1.90 1.93
CA HIS A 36 -7.64 -1.72 0.64
C HIS A 36 -6.61 -0.60 0.72
N SER A 37 -5.48 -0.80 0.05
CA SER A 37 -4.49 0.26 -0.18
C SER A 37 -4.85 1.00 -1.46
N HIS A 38 -4.93 2.33 -1.40
CA HIS A 38 -5.20 3.20 -2.54
C HIS A 38 -3.98 4.04 -2.88
N HIS A 39 -3.78 4.32 -4.17
CA HIS A 39 -2.77 5.25 -4.65
C HIS A 39 -3.36 6.66 -4.77
N LEU A 40 -2.85 7.65 -4.02
CA LEU A 40 -3.34 9.04 -4.05
C LEU A 40 -3.16 9.71 -5.43
N ARG A 41 -2.07 9.33 -6.11
CA ARG A 41 -1.73 9.70 -7.49
C ARG A 41 -1.38 8.44 -8.25
N GLY A 42 -1.75 8.40 -9.53
CA GLY A 42 -1.72 7.19 -10.36
C GLY A 42 -0.45 6.33 -10.24
N LYS A 43 -0.58 5.03 -10.47
CA LYS A 43 0.48 4.02 -10.28
C LYS A 43 1.22 3.62 -11.56
N ALA A 44 1.18 4.46 -12.60
CA ALA A 44 1.76 4.15 -13.90
C ALA A 44 3.30 4.17 -13.85
N GLY A 45 3.88 5.21 -13.26
CA GLY A 45 5.33 5.34 -13.05
C GLY A 45 5.80 4.63 -11.78
N TYR A 46 6.99 4.03 -11.82
CA TYR A 46 7.60 3.38 -10.66
C TYR A 46 8.01 4.37 -9.56
N SER A 47 8.30 5.62 -9.92
CA SER A 47 8.55 6.73 -8.99
C SER A 47 7.43 6.92 -7.96
N LEU A 48 6.18 6.74 -8.38
CA LEU A 48 4.99 6.87 -7.53
C LEU A 48 4.42 5.55 -7.04
N ARG A 49 4.51 4.48 -7.84
CA ARG A 49 3.82 3.20 -7.57
C ARG A 49 4.18 2.61 -6.20
N TYR A 50 5.45 2.68 -5.82
CA TYR A 50 5.94 2.10 -4.57
C TYR A 50 6.30 3.17 -3.52
N ASN A 51 6.00 4.44 -3.80
CA ASN A 51 6.18 5.51 -2.83
C ASN A 51 5.13 5.35 -1.72
N LEU A 52 5.55 5.39 -0.45
CA LEU A 52 4.68 5.17 0.70
C LEU A 52 3.78 6.37 0.98
N ASP A 53 4.23 7.59 0.71
CA ASP A 53 3.42 8.82 0.81
C ASP A 53 2.33 8.87 -0.26
N ASN A 54 2.47 8.08 -1.32
CA ASN A 54 1.45 7.92 -2.34
C ASN A 54 0.38 6.88 -1.96
N GLY A 55 0.48 6.25 -0.79
CA GLY A 55 -0.45 5.23 -0.32
C GLY A 55 -1.36 5.73 0.79
N ILE A 56 -2.59 5.21 0.83
CA ILE A 56 -3.52 5.37 1.95
C ILE A 56 -4.31 4.08 2.17
N CYS A 57 -4.51 3.67 3.43
CA CYS A 57 -5.36 2.54 3.78
C CYS A 57 -6.81 3.00 3.97
N LEU A 58 -7.74 2.34 3.28
CA LEU A 58 -9.16 2.64 3.25
C LEU A 58 -9.98 1.38 3.44
N THR A 59 -11.19 1.50 3.95
CA THR A 59 -12.21 0.45 3.81
C THR A 59 -12.63 0.31 2.34
N SER A 60 -13.23 -0.83 1.98
CA SER A 60 -13.78 -1.06 0.64
C SER A 60 -14.79 0.02 0.23
N GLY A 61 -15.62 0.49 1.17
CA GLY A 61 -16.60 1.55 0.94
C GLY A 61 -15.94 2.89 0.63
N GLU A 62 -14.96 3.31 1.43
CA GLU A 62 -14.21 4.55 1.16
C GLU A 62 -13.42 4.46 -0.14
N HIS A 63 -12.80 3.30 -0.39
CA HIS A 63 -12.04 3.06 -1.62
C HIS A 63 -12.92 3.23 -2.87
N LEU A 64 -14.11 2.63 -2.87
CA LEU A 64 -15.02 2.65 -4.02
C LEU A 64 -15.81 3.96 -4.14
N TYR A 65 -16.43 4.41 -3.05
CA TYR A 65 -17.41 5.50 -3.09
C TYR A 65 -16.82 6.88 -2.81
N MET A 66 -15.60 6.96 -2.29
CA MET A 66 -14.88 8.23 -2.08
C MET A 66 -13.70 8.35 -3.05
N ALA A 67 -12.69 7.48 -2.93
CA ALA A 67 -11.42 7.64 -3.63
C ALA A 67 -11.51 7.43 -5.16
N HIS A 68 -12.40 6.53 -5.61
CA HIS A 68 -12.66 6.33 -7.04
C HIS A 68 -13.82 7.18 -7.60
N ASN A 69 -14.53 7.93 -6.74
CA ASN A 69 -15.65 8.73 -7.17
C ASN A 69 -15.19 10.14 -7.54
N THR A 70 -15.15 10.42 -8.85
CA THR A 70 -14.70 11.71 -9.40
C THR A 70 -15.49 12.90 -8.84
N SER A 71 -16.78 12.73 -8.55
CA SER A 71 -17.62 13.79 -7.94
C SER A 71 -17.23 14.12 -6.50
N ARG A 72 -16.52 13.21 -5.81
CA ARG A 72 -16.06 13.38 -4.42
C ARG A 72 -14.55 13.57 -4.31
N GLN A 73 -13.84 13.68 -5.43
CA GLN A 73 -12.38 13.79 -5.45
C GLN A 73 -11.89 14.96 -4.59
N PHE A 74 -12.52 16.13 -4.70
CA PHE A 74 -12.15 17.31 -3.90
C PHE A 74 -12.28 17.06 -2.40
N GLN A 75 -13.38 16.42 -1.97
CA GLN A 75 -13.58 16.06 -0.57
C GLN A 75 -12.52 15.06 -0.09
N PHE A 76 -12.26 14.02 -0.87
CA PHE A 76 -11.24 13.02 -0.57
C PHE A 76 -9.85 13.65 -0.42
N GLU A 77 -9.45 14.50 -1.37
CA GLU A 77 -8.16 15.21 -1.30
C GLU A 77 -8.06 16.13 -0.09
N ASN A 78 -9.14 16.80 0.30
CA ASN A 78 -9.12 17.63 1.50
C ASN A 78 -8.95 16.82 2.77
N MET A 79 -9.60 15.65 2.88
CA MET A 79 -9.38 14.73 4.01
C MET A 79 -7.93 14.24 4.06
N VAL A 80 -7.36 13.87 2.90
CA VAL A 80 -5.94 13.46 2.81
C VAL A 80 -5.00 14.60 3.22
N LYS A 81 -5.26 15.84 2.80
CA LYS A 81 -4.47 17.02 3.20
C LYS A 81 -4.53 17.29 4.70
N GLN A 82 -5.69 17.06 5.33
CA GLN A 82 -5.85 17.18 6.78
C GLN A 82 -5.02 16.12 7.52
N LEU A 83 -4.91 14.91 6.97
CA LEU A 83 -4.15 13.80 7.57
C LEU A 83 -2.64 13.86 7.33
N ARG A 84 -2.21 14.32 6.15
CA ARG A 84 -0.82 14.19 5.64
C ARG A 84 -0.10 15.52 5.39
N GLY A 85 -0.78 16.63 5.63
CA GLY A 85 -0.28 17.97 5.33
C GLY A 85 -0.80 18.50 3.99
N LYS A 86 -0.95 19.82 3.91
CA LYS A 86 -1.58 20.51 2.76
C LYS A 86 -0.81 20.34 1.45
N ASP A 87 0.51 20.16 1.53
CA ASP A 87 1.44 20.07 0.41
C ASP A 87 1.64 18.63 -0.10
N ILE A 88 0.99 17.62 0.48
CA ILE A 88 1.16 16.20 0.10
C ILE A 88 1.07 15.97 -1.40
N PHE A 89 0.05 16.54 -2.06
CA PHE A 89 -0.14 16.37 -3.49
C PHE A 89 0.89 17.11 -4.33
N GLU A 90 1.38 18.26 -3.87
CA GLU A 90 2.46 19.00 -4.54
C GLU A 90 3.78 18.21 -4.46
N ARG A 91 4.07 17.59 -3.31
CA ARG A 91 5.23 16.70 -3.16
C ARG A 91 5.17 15.51 -4.11
N LEU A 92 4.00 14.86 -4.21
CA LEU A 92 3.79 13.73 -5.12
C LEU A 92 3.91 14.14 -6.60
N GLU A 93 3.41 15.33 -6.94
CA GLU A 93 3.50 15.87 -8.29
C GLU A 93 4.95 16.10 -8.74
N LYS A 94 5.79 16.61 -7.83
CA LYS A 94 7.23 16.86 -8.10
C LYS A 94 8.00 15.58 -8.43
N ILE A 95 7.61 14.43 -7.86
CA ILE A 95 8.31 13.16 -8.07
C ILE A 95 7.70 12.29 -9.18
N LYS A 96 6.52 12.64 -9.70
CA LYS A 96 5.76 11.79 -10.64
C LYS A 96 6.55 11.40 -11.89
N ASN A 97 7.37 12.33 -12.38
CA ASN A 97 8.16 12.18 -13.60
C ASN A 97 9.59 11.68 -13.30
N GLY A 98 9.91 11.36 -12.05
CA GLY A 98 11.22 10.84 -11.67
C GLY A 98 11.49 9.45 -12.24
N THR A 99 12.76 9.08 -12.34
CA THR A 99 13.19 7.73 -12.68
C THR A 99 12.96 6.79 -11.49
N GLY A 100 12.31 5.65 -11.73
CA GLY A 100 12.13 4.62 -10.69
C GLY A 100 13.38 3.75 -10.53
N LYS A 101 13.43 3.03 -9.40
CA LYS A 101 14.46 2.00 -9.14
C LYS A 101 14.19 0.71 -9.92
N LYS A 102 15.13 -0.24 -9.90
CA LYS A 102 14.85 -1.61 -10.37
C LYS A 102 13.89 -2.30 -9.40
N LEU A 103 13.11 -3.25 -9.91
CA LEU A 103 12.15 -4.02 -9.09
C LEU A 103 12.82 -4.77 -7.92
N THR A 104 14.07 -5.21 -8.09
CA THR A 104 14.85 -5.86 -7.02
C THR A 104 15.14 -4.92 -5.86
N GLU A 105 15.37 -3.64 -6.14
CA GLU A 105 15.62 -2.62 -5.12
C GLU A 105 14.32 -2.31 -4.36
N TYR A 106 13.21 -2.14 -5.08
CA TYR A 106 11.89 -1.95 -4.45
C TYR A 106 11.50 -3.14 -3.57
N GLU A 107 11.75 -4.37 -4.01
CA GLU A 107 11.47 -5.56 -3.19
C GLU A 107 12.27 -5.53 -1.89
N ALA A 108 13.58 -5.27 -1.96
CA ALA A 108 14.42 -5.18 -0.77
C ALA A 108 13.97 -4.05 0.17
N ASP A 109 13.72 -2.86 -0.35
CA ASP A 109 13.25 -1.71 0.43
C ASP A 109 11.92 -2.01 1.14
N LEU A 110 10.93 -2.54 0.41
CA LEU A 110 9.60 -2.83 0.96
C LEU A 110 9.65 -3.96 1.99
N THR A 111 10.44 -5.01 1.77
CA THR A 111 10.62 -6.09 2.74
C THR A 111 11.28 -5.58 4.02
N ASN A 112 12.30 -4.73 3.92
CA ASN A 112 12.96 -4.12 5.08
C ASN A 112 12.01 -3.23 5.89
N GLU A 113 11.21 -2.40 5.20
CA GLU A 113 10.19 -1.56 5.83
C GLU A 113 9.05 -2.36 6.50
N LEU A 114 8.78 -3.58 6.02
CA LEU A 114 7.78 -4.48 6.62
C LEU A 114 8.28 -5.21 7.87
N ARG A 115 9.59 -5.39 8.03
CA ARG A 115 10.18 -6.18 9.11
C ARG A 115 9.71 -5.75 10.52
N PRO A 116 9.59 -4.44 10.86
CA PRO A 116 9.06 -4.00 12.16
C PRO A 116 7.60 -4.40 12.43
N TYR A 117 6.86 -4.82 11.39
CA TYR A 117 5.44 -5.19 11.46
C TYR A 117 5.22 -6.70 11.41
N ALA A 118 6.26 -7.53 11.45
CA ALA A 118 6.19 -8.98 11.24
C ALA A 118 5.10 -9.67 12.08
N GLU A 119 5.07 -9.42 13.39
CA GLU A 119 4.07 -10.02 14.30
C GLU A 119 2.64 -9.58 13.96
N LYS A 120 2.42 -8.27 13.75
CA LYS A 120 1.09 -7.76 13.39
C LYS A 120 0.61 -8.27 12.03
N ILE A 121 1.52 -8.43 11.08
CA ILE A 121 1.23 -9.02 9.76
C ILE A 121 0.77 -10.46 9.96
N LYS A 122 1.48 -11.23 10.79
CA LYS A 122 1.14 -12.61 11.09
C LYS A 122 -0.25 -12.73 11.70
N GLU A 123 -0.53 -11.97 12.76
CA GLU A 123 -1.85 -11.91 13.40
C GLU A 123 -2.96 -11.55 12.41
N TYR A 124 -2.76 -10.50 11.61
CA TYR A 124 -3.74 -10.02 10.65
C TYR A 124 -4.11 -11.09 9.61
N TYR A 125 -3.10 -11.82 9.11
CA TYR A 125 -3.32 -12.80 8.05
C TYR A 125 -3.81 -14.16 8.55
N GLU A 126 -3.39 -14.60 9.74
CA GLU A 126 -3.93 -15.80 10.39
C GLU A 126 -5.44 -15.65 10.63
N ALA A 127 -5.91 -14.45 11.00
CA ALA A 127 -7.34 -14.16 11.17
C ALA A 127 -8.15 -14.16 9.87
N LYS A 128 -7.53 -13.93 8.70
CA LYS A 128 -8.23 -13.66 7.42
C LYS A 128 -8.43 -14.88 6.51
N ASN A 129 -7.95 -16.07 6.90
CA ASN A 129 -8.06 -17.35 6.17
C ASN A 129 -8.04 -17.20 4.63
N TYR A 130 -6.83 -17.13 4.05
CA TYR A 130 -6.54 -16.66 2.68
C TYR A 130 -7.50 -17.14 1.58
N LYS A 131 -7.90 -16.19 0.73
CA LYS A 131 -8.82 -16.46 -0.40
C LYS A 131 -8.15 -16.95 -1.69
N THR A 132 -6.84 -16.73 -1.89
CA THR A 132 -6.17 -17.11 -3.16
C THR A 132 -4.78 -17.74 -2.94
N LYS A 133 -4.45 -18.72 -3.81
CA LYS A 133 -3.15 -19.42 -3.80
C LYS A 133 -1.97 -18.46 -3.96
N GLN A 134 -2.09 -17.43 -4.80
CA GLN A 134 -1.02 -16.45 -5.03
C GLN A 134 -0.71 -15.63 -3.78
N ILE A 135 -1.72 -15.13 -3.07
CA ILE A 135 -1.51 -14.36 -1.83
C ILE A 135 -0.81 -15.23 -0.80
N LYS A 136 -1.22 -16.50 -0.67
CA LYS A 136 -0.57 -17.46 0.22
C LYS A 136 0.90 -17.66 -0.13
N THR A 137 1.24 -17.81 -1.41
CA THR A 137 2.62 -17.93 -1.87
C THR A 137 3.46 -16.70 -1.53
N PHE A 138 2.94 -15.49 -1.81
CA PHE A 138 3.66 -14.25 -1.50
C PHE A 138 3.84 -14.03 -0.01
N TYR A 139 2.81 -14.33 0.78
CA TYR A 139 2.89 -14.24 2.23
C TYR A 139 3.94 -15.19 2.83
N ASN A 140 3.97 -16.45 2.38
CA ASN A 140 4.97 -17.41 2.86
C ASN A 140 6.40 -16.95 2.53
N LYS A 141 6.63 -16.46 1.31
CA LYS A 141 7.91 -15.87 0.91
C LYS A 141 8.30 -14.70 1.82
N LEU A 142 7.35 -13.80 2.11
CA LEU A 142 7.62 -12.67 3.00
C LEU A 142 8.01 -13.14 4.40
N LEU A 143 7.30 -14.12 4.98
CA LEU A 143 7.65 -14.65 6.30
C LEU A 143 9.05 -15.25 6.33
N GLU A 144 9.45 -15.99 5.28
CA GLU A 144 10.81 -16.50 5.14
C GLU A 144 11.85 -15.37 5.12
N GLU A 145 11.52 -14.21 4.55
CA GLU A 145 12.44 -13.06 4.42
C GLU A 145 12.55 -12.20 5.68
N ILE A 146 11.46 -12.07 6.47
CA ILE A 146 11.44 -11.17 7.63
C ILE A 146 11.68 -11.88 8.96
N CYS A 147 11.48 -13.20 9.03
CA CYS A 147 11.71 -14.01 10.23
C CYS A 147 13.11 -14.64 10.31
N GLN A 148 13.99 -14.36 9.34
CA GLN A 148 15.43 -14.63 9.38
C GLN A 148 16.19 -13.44 9.94
#